data_AF-A0A0M0JQX0-F1
#
_entry.id   AF-A0A0M0JQX0-F1
#
_cell.length_a   1.000
_cell.length_b   1.000
_cell.length_c   1.000
_cell.angle_alpha   90.00
_cell.angle_beta   90.00
_cell.angle_gamma   90.00
#
_symmetry.space_group_name_H-M   'P 1'
#
loop_
_entity.id
_entity.type
_entity.pdbx_description
1 polymer ?
#
loop_
_entity_poly.entity_id
_entity_poly.type
_entity_poly.pdbx_seq_one_letter_code
_entity_poly.pdbx_strand_id
1 'polypeptide(L)'
;MGPRLKMETGYIVPRTQCVKPEGGRRLGACTRGGSSRSIFYDLGSAEYQIRVDGKAGSDSLDLDGSSLSGQSVPLFYRMYERRCISFDAIYAWEARKIPLDDWWRPVPAAMRPKIHFVNEPVVGEDTPTANSFLHTLATTAKPTDFVVLKVDIEGQKGGPELEIVRVIANEPNLTNLVDEIYFEYHFFFDGLDFGWHQVDKAKMGTVDDALALMYKLRSQGVRSHFWV
;
A
#
# COMPACT_ATOMS: atom_id res chain seq x y z
N MET A 1 45.49 -30.26 -6.45
CA MET A 1 45.14 -28.94 -5.91
C MET A 1 44.45 -28.16 -7.03
N GLY A 2 43.12 -28.18 -7.07
CA GLY A 2 42.34 -27.36 -8.00
C GLY A 2 42.03 -26.00 -7.37
N PRO A 3 41.96 -24.90 -8.14
CA PRO A 3 41.71 -23.59 -7.59
C PRO A 3 40.27 -23.52 -7.05
N ARG A 4 40.14 -23.16 -5.76
CA ARG A 4 38.87 -22.78 -5.14
C ARG A 4 38.36 -21.52 -5.82
N LEU A 5 37.24 -21.63 -6.54
CA LEU A 5 36.39 -20.50 -6.87
C LEU A 5 35.93 -19.86 -5.55
N LYS A 6 36.41 -18.64 -5.28
CA LYS A 6 35.83 -17.77 -4.26
C LYS A 6 34.49 -17.30 -4.80
N MET A 7 33.39 -17.70 -4.15
CA MET A 7 32.11 -17.01 -4.32
C MET A 7 32.25 -15.64 -3.68
N GLU A 8 32.40 -14.61 -4.50
CA GLU A 8 32.17 -13.24 -4.07
C GLU A 8 30.69 -13.06 -3.79
N THR A 9 30.38 -12.86 -2.51
CA THR A 9 29.07 -12.47 -2.01
C THR A 9 28.93 -10.96 -2.18
N GLY A 10 27.77 -10.51 -2.67
CA GLY A 10 27.32 -9.12 -2.56
C GLY A 10 27.17 -8.38 -3.89
N TYR A 11 26.04 -8.59 -4.58
CA TYR A 11 25.51 -7.54 -5.45
C TYR A 11 24.88 -6.47 -4.56
N ILE A 12 25.68 -5.52 -4.08
CA ILE A 12 25.15 -4.24 -3.61
C ILE A 12 24.65 -3.51 -4.85
N VAL A 13 23.35 -3.57 -5.12
CA VAL A 13 22.72 -2.71 -6.13
C VAL A 13 22.99 -1.27 -5.70
N PRO A 14 23.67 -0.43 -6.50
CA PRO A 14 23.92 0.95 -6.12
C PRO A 14 22.60 1.65 -5.80
N ARG A 15 22.51 2.35 -4.66
CA ARG A 15 21.40 3.27 -4.39
C ARG A 15 21.30 4.20 -5.59
N THR A 16 20.23 4.08 -6.37
CA THR A 16 19.96 4.99 -7.48
C THR A 16 19.91 6.39 -6.90
N GLN A 17 20.92 7.22 -7.14
CA GLN A 17 20.88 8.61 -6.74
C GLN A 17 19.80 9.27 -7.60
N CYS A 18 18.71 9.68 -6.96
CA CYS A 18 17.73 10.55 -7.57
C CYS A 18 18.38 11.93 -7.77
N VAL A 19 19.06 12.09 -8.89
CA VAL A 19 19.63 13.38 -9.28
C VAL A 19 18.44 14.28 -9.64
N LYS A 20 18.17 15.30 -8.81
CA LYS A 20 17.32 16.41 -9.23
C LYS A 20 18.04 17.07 -10.40
N PRO A 21 17.48 17.11 -11.62
CA PRO A 21 18.16 17.78 -12.72
C PRO A 21 18.28 19.26 -12.37
N GLU A 22 19.48 19.82 -12.41
CA GLU A 22 19.65 21.26 -12.36
C GLU A 22 18.96 21.87 -13.58
N GLY A 23 17.89 22.64 -13.36
CA GLY A 23 17.20 23.38 -14.42
C GLY A 23 16.33 22.58 -15.40
N GLY A 24 16.02 21.30 -15.14
CA GLY A 24 15.28 20.45 -16.08
C GLY A 24 14.18 19.62 -15.41
N ARG A 25 13.06 19.42 -16.12
CA ARG A 25 11.84 18.68 -15.70
C ARG A 25 12.10 17.53 -14.71
N ARG A 26 11.28 17.47 -13.65
CA ARG A 26 11.11 16.25 -12.84
C ARG A 26 10.96 15.06 -13.80
N LEU A 27 11.78 14.04 -13.65
CA LEU A 27 11.45 12.67 -14.07
C LEU A 27 10.30 12.19 -13.17
N GLY A 28 9.16 12.86 -13.26
CA GLY A 28 7.90 12.37 -12.73
C GLY A 28 7.40 11.32 -13.70
N ALA A 29 6.92 10.22 -13.15
CA ALA A 29 6.11 9.22 -13.84
C ALA A 29 5.30 9.89 -14.96
N CYS A 30 5.57 9.53 -16.22
CA CYS A 30 4.90 9.99 -17.45
C CYS A 30 3.78 11.03 -17.26
N THR A 31 4.13 12.30 -17.02
CA THR A 31 3.12 13.34 -16.76
C THR A 31 2.67 13.98 -18.07
N ARG A 32 1.37 13.86 -18.36
CA ARG A 32 0.66 14.86 -19.17
C ARG A 32 0.61 16.16 -18.35
N GLY A 33 1.52 17.08 -18.64
CA GLY A 33 1.42 18.53 -18.35
C GLY A 33 1.07 18.95 -16.91
N GLY A 34 2.08 19.18 -16.07
CA GLY A 34 1.96 19.85 -14.76
C GLY A 34 2.82 19.17 -13.68
N SER A 35 3.18 19.90 -12.63
CA SER A 35 3.77 19.27 -11.43
C SER A 35 2.67 18.49 -10.72
N SER A 36 2.48 17.24 -11.13
CA SER A 36 1.58 16.27 -10.49
C SER A 36 2.04 16.03 -9.05
N ARG A 37 1.11 16.12 -8.07
CA ARG A 37 1.39 15.72 -6.69
C ARG A 37 1.42 14.20 -6.64
N SER A 38 2.18 13.61 -5.73
CA SER A 38 2.09 12.18 -5.44
C SER A 38 1.39 11.96 -4.09
N ILE A 39 0.34 11.15 -4.06
CA ILE A 39 -0.45 10.89 -2.86
C ILE A 39 -0.47 9.39 -2.57
N PHE A 40 -0.29 9.02 -1.31
CA PHE A 40 -0.40 7.64 -0.86
C PHE A 40 -1.55 7.49 0.14
N TYR A 41 -2.39 6.48 -0.07
CA TYR A 41 -3.42 6.06 0.88
C TYR A 41 -3.06 4.66 1.39
N ASP A 42 -2.94 4.53 2.71
CA ASP A 42 -2.60 3.30 3.40
C ASP A 42 -3.76 2.90 4.31
N LEU A 43 -4.54 1.91 3.89
CA LEU A 43 -5.61 1.35 4.69
C LEU A 43 -5.07 0.15 5.47
N GLY A 44 -5.22 0.19 6.80
CA GLY A 44 -4.62 -0.75 7.75
C GLY A 44 -3.10 -0.58 7.89
N SER A 45 -2.71 0.60 8.34
CA SER A 45 -1.32 1.07 8.44
C SER A 45 -0.59 0.64 9.73
N ALA A 46 -1.17 -0.27 10.51
CA ALA A 46 -0.53 -0.81 11.71
C ALA A 46 0.80 -1.53 11.42
N GLU A 47 1.58 -1.68 12.49
CA GLU A 47 2.74 -2.56 12.52
C GLU A 47 2.31 -4.02 12.34
N TYR A 48 2.79 -4.66 11.28
CA TYR A 48 2.79 -6.11 11.15
C TYR A 48 3.78 -6.66 12.19
N GLN A 49 3.36 -7.60 13.02
CA GLN A 49 4.26 -8.31 13.95
C GLN A 49 4.33 -9.79 13.57
N ILE A 50 5.16 -10.16 12.61
CA ILE A 50 5.56 -11.57 12.51
C ILE A 50 6.63 -11.81 13.58
N ARG A 51 6.19 -12.35 14.72
CA ARG A 51 7.07 -12.85 15.78
C ARG A 51 7.75 -14.13 15.30
N VAL A 52 8.90 -14.00 14.67
CA VAL A 52 9.84 -15.13 14.56
C VAL A 52 10.52 -15.23 15.93
N ASP A 53 10.16 -16.24 16.71
CA ASP A 53 10.87 -16.68 17.93
C ASP A 53 10.74 -15.77 19.17
N GLY A 54 9.67 -14.98 19.28
CA GLY A 54 9.41 -14.15 20.46
C GLY A 54 10.36 -12.94 20.59
N LYS A 55 11.19 -12.69 19.59
CA LYS A 55 11.89 -11.41 19.39
C LYS A 55 11.02 -10.58 18.45
N ALA A 56 10.77 -9.32 18.80
CA ALA A 56 10.23 -8.36 17.85
C ALA A 56 11.15 -8.41 16.62
N GLY A 57 10.60 -8.78 15.45
CA GLY A 57 11.31 -8.58 14.20
C GLY A 57 11.65 -7.09 14.06
N SER A 58 12.57 -6.73 13.18
CA SER A 58 12.95 -5.32 13.04
C SER A 58 11.71 -4.45 12.83
N ASP A 59 11.64 -3.28 13.46
CA ASP A 59 10.52 -2.31 13.37
C ASP A 59 10.25 -1.80 11.93
N SER A 60 10.90 -2.37 10.92
CA SER A 60 10.83 -1.96 9.53
C SER A 60 10.55 -3.15 8.63
N LEU A 61 9.43 -3.13 7.89
CA LEU A 61 9.26 -3.97 6.73
C LEU A 61 10.37 -3.59 5.74
N ASP A 62 11.26 -4.52 5.41
CA ASP A 62 12.37 -4.23 4.50
C ASP A 62 12.03 -4.70 3.09
N LEU A 63 12.55 -3.95 2.10
CA LEU A 63 12.32 -4.19 0.66
C LEU A 63 12.84 -5.55 0.20
N ASP A 64 13.75 -6.14 0.98
CA ASP A 64 14.39 -7.42 0.69
C ASP A 64 13.63 -8.61 1.33
N GLY A 65 12.46 -8.37 1.95
CA GLY A 65 11.65 -9.40 2.61
C GLY A 65 12.30 -10.02 3.84
N SER A 66 13.42 -9.46 4.31
CA SER A 66 14.22 -9.92 5.45
C SER A 66 13.57 -9.59 6.80
N SER A 67 12.66 -8.63 6.82
CA SER A 67 11.83 -8.29 7.97
C SER A 67 10.37 -8.42 7.60
N LEU A 68 9.71 -9.34 8.30
CA LEU A 68 8.28 -9.62 8.21
C LEU A 68 7.47 -8.80 9.23
N SER A 69 8.08 -7.77 9.80
CA SER A 69 7.46 -6.89 10.78
C SER A 69 7.75 -5.41 10.49
N GLY A 70 6.83 -4.53 10.85
CA GLY A 70 6.95 -3.08 10.70
C GLY A 70 5.71 -2.46 10.05
N GLN A 71 5.71 -1.15 9.85
CA GLN A 71 4.59 -0.43 9.23
C GLN A 71 4.74 -0.35 7.70
N SER A 72 3.62 -0.37 6.97
CA SER A 72 3.59 -0.23 5.51
C SER A 72 4.02 1.17 5.04
N VAL A 73 3.69 2.25 5.77
CA VAL A 73 4.05 3.62 5.37
C VAL A 73 5.56 3.81 5.07
N PRO A 74 6.49 3.47 5.99
CA PRO A 74 7.92 3.55 5.68
C PRO A 74 8.38 2.65 4.53
N LEU A 75 7.78 1.47 4.35
CA LEU A 75 8.10 0.56 3.25
C LEU A 75 7.76 1.21 1.90
N PHE A 76 6.50 1.62 1.73
CA PHE A 76 6.01 2.24 0.51
C PHE A 76 6.78 3.52 0.21
N TYR A 77 7.04 4.35 1.22
CA TYR A 77 7.88 5.54 1.03
C TYR A 77 9.24 5.20 0.41
N ARG A 78 9.94 4.17 0.93
CA ARG A 78 11.22 3.72 0.37
C ARG A 78 11.08 3.10 -1.03
N MET A 79 10.02 2.32 -1.29
CA MET A 79 9.75 1.72 -2.61
C MET A 79 9.66 2.78 -3.70
N TYR A 80 8.95 3.87 -3.43
CA TYR A 80 8.74 4.96 -4.37
C TYR A 80 9.91 5.93 -4.43
N GLU A 81 10.59 6.18 -3.31
CA GLU A 81 11.80 7.00 -3.28
C GLU A 81 12.92 6.42 -4.16
N ARG A 82 13.09 5.09 -4.17
CA ARG A 82 14.03 4.39 -5.09
C ARG A 82 13.70 4.60 -6.57
N ARG A 83 12.47 5.04 -6.88
CA ARG A 83 11.98 5.37 -8.23
C ARG A 83 11.85 6.89 -8.43
N CYS A 84 12.44 7.67 -7.53
CA CYS A 84 12.42 9.13 -7.54
C CYS A 84 11.02 9.76 -7.47
N ILE A 85 10.10 9.02 -6.85
CA ILE A 85 8.76 9.49 -6.50
C ILE A 85 8.76 9.79 -5.00
N SER A 86 8.46 11.03 -4.64
CA SER A 86 8.25 11.44 -3.26
C SER A 86 6.79 11.79 -3.08
N PHE A 87 6.13 11.17 -2.11
CA PHE A 87 4.78 11.56 -1.74
C PHE A 87 4.77 13.00 -1.18
N ASP A 88 3.77 13.76 -1.58
CA ASP A 88 3.44 15.09 -1.06
C ASP A 88 2.45 14.99 0.10
N ALA A 89 1.58 13.96 0.09
CA ALA A 89 0.66 13.63 1.18
C ALA A 89 0.51 12.11 1.33
N ILE A 90 0.34 11.66 2.57
CA ILE A 90 0.10 10.27 2.95
C ILE A 90 -1.10 10.26 3.89
N TYR A 91 -2.14 9.50 3.57
CA TYR A 91 -3.28 9.30 4.46
C TYR A 91 -3.28 7.86 4.96
N ALA A 92 -3.12 7.67 6.26
CA ALA A 92 -2.90 6.36 6.88
C ALA A 92 -4.02 6.07 7.88
N TRP A 93 -4.80 5.00 7.63
CA TRP A 93 -5.87 4.53 8.51
C TRP A 93 -5.41 3.38 9.37
N GLU A 94 -5.85 3.37 10.63
CA GLU A 94 -5.66 2.22 11.51
C GLU A 94 -6.83 2.09 12.49
N ALA A 95 -7.44 0.90 12.52
CA ALA A 95 -8.59 0.62 13.39
C ALA A 95 -8.15 0.36 14.85
N ARG A 96 -7.02 -0.34 15.04
CA ARG A 96 -6.48 -0.67 16.35
C ARG A 96 -6.10 0.61 17.06
N LYS A 97 -6.61 0.79 18.28
CA LYS A 97 -6.22 1.91 19.14
C LYS A 97 -4.81 1.62 19.67
N ILE A 98 -3.80 2.19 19.01
CA ILE A 98 -2.38 2.08 19.35
C ILE A 98 -1.98 3.41 20.01
N PRO A 99 -1.14 3.41 21.07
CA PRO A 99 -0.55 4.65 21.56
C PRO A 99 0.13 5.42 20.41
N LEU A 100 -0.19 6.70 20.25
CA LEU A 100 0.30 7.48 19.09
C LEU A 100 1.83 7.47 19.00
N ASP A 101 2.53 7.58 20.12
CA ASP A 101 4.00 7.55 20.15
C ASP A 101 4.57 6.24 19.60
N ASP A 102 3.90 5.11 19.84
CA ASP A 102 4.31 3.81 19.28
C ASP A 102 4.10 3.77 17.77
N TRP A 103 2.99 4.34 17.28
CA TRP A 103 2.75 4.41 15.84
C TRP A 103 3.75 5.36 15.13
N TRP A 104 4.08 6.50 15.74
CA TRP A 104 5.01 7.46 15.14
C TRP A 104 6.48 7.09 15.28
N ARG A 105 6.84 6.21 16.23
CA ARG A 105 8.24 5.79 16.50
C ARG A 105 9.00 5.35 15.24
N PRO A 106 8.50 4.43 14.40
CA PRO A 106 9.21 3.97 13.21
C PRO A 106 9.12 4.92 12.00
N VAL A 107 8.40 6.05 12.11
CA VAL A 107 8.23 7.02 11.02
C VAL A 107 9.33 8.09 11.05
N PRO A 108 10.28 8.10 10.09
CA PRO A 108 11.26 9.16 9.91
C PRO A 108 10.68 10.58 9.98
N ALA A 109 11.41 11.48 10.65
CA ALA A 109 10.99 12.87 10.87
C ALA A 109 10.62 13.61 9.57
N ALA A 110 11.31 13.32 8.47
CA ALA A 110 11.05 13.92 7.16
C ALA A 110 9.69 13.53 6.55
N MET A 111 9.09 12.40 6.96
CA MET A 111 7.78 11.95 6.48
C MET A 111 6.63 12.49 7.30
N ARG A 112 6.84 12.66 8.62
CA ARG A 112 5.80 13.09 9.57
C ARG A 112 4.96 14.28 9.09
N PRO A 113 5.52 15.39 8.56
CA PRO A 113 4.70 16.53 8.12
C PRO A 113 3.81 16.24 6.91
N LYS A 114 4.01 15.11 6.21
CA LYS A 114 3.23 14.69 5.04
C LYS A 114 2.11 13.70 5.42
N ILE A 115 2.12 13.18 6.64
CA ILE A 115 1.23 12.10 7.07
C ILE A 115 0.01 12.68 7.79
N HIS A 116 -1.15 12.27 7.30
CA HIS A 116 -2.46 12.45 7.91
C HIS A 116 -2.86 11.10 8.50
N PHE A 117 -2.64 10.91 9.80
CA PHE A 117 -2.98 9.67 10.50
C PHE A 117 -4.42 9.70 11.00
N VAL A 118 -5.20 8.68 10.67
CA VAL A 118 -6.59 8.51 11.07
C VAL A 118 -6.72 7.21 11.87
N ASN A 119 -6.76 7.32 13.20
CA ASN A 119 -6.89 6.15 14.07
C ASN A 119 -8.34 5.72 14.26
N GLU A 120 -9.06 5.50 13.16
CA GLU A 120 -10.43 5.00 13.14
C GLU A 120 -10.53 3.85 12.12
N PRO A 121 -11.48 2.91 12.31
CA PRO A 121 -11.70 1.86 11.33
C PRO A 121 -12.10 2.45 9.98
N VAL A 122 -11.57 1.86 8.90
CA VAL A 122 -12.13 2.09 7.58
C VAL A 122 -13.50 1.41 7.54
N VAL A 123 -14.50 2.13 7.04
CA VAL A 123 -15.86 1.63 6.87
C VAL A 123 -16.15 1.43 5.39
N GLY A 124 -16.77 0.30 5.04
CA GLY A 124 -17.40 0.09 3.74
C GLY A 124 -18.69 0.89 3.73
N GLU A 125 -18.94 1.66 2.69
CA GLU A 125 -20.04 2.62 2.70
C GLU A 125 -20.76 2.66 1.35
N ASP A 126 -22.05 2.31 1.40
CA ASP A 126 -23.08 2.80 0.48
C ASP A 126 -23.35 4.31 0.67
N THR A 127 -22.83 4.95 1.73
CA THR A 127 -23.04 6.39 2.02
C THR A 127 -21.80 7.04 2.68
N PRO A 128 -21.00 7.81 1.91
CA PRO A 128 -19.78 8.48 2.37
C PRO A 128 -19.98 9.39 3.60
N THR A 129 -19.38 9.07 4.75
CA THR A 129 -19.19 10.02 5.86
C THR A 129 -17.95 10.90 5.62
N ALA A 130 -17.84 12.05 6.31
CA ALA A 130 -16.69 12.96 6.16
C ALA A 130 -15.33 12.30 6.49
N ASN A 131 -15.34 11.21 7.26
CA ASN A 131 -14.13 10.48 7.66
C ASN A 131 -13.91 9.19 6.85
N SER A 132 -14.73 8.94 5.83
CA SER A 132 -14.58 7.75 5.02
C SER A 132 -13.43 7.86 4.05
N PHE A 133 -12.80 6.72 3.77
CA PHE A 133 -11.71 6.67 2.82
C PHE A 133 -12.17 7.14 1.42
N LEU A 134 -13.32 6.66 0.94
CA LEU A 134 -13.83 7.03 -0.39
C LEU A 134 -14.12 8.54 -0.49
N HIS A 135 -14.66 9.15 0.58
CA HIS A 135 -14.82 10.60 0.65
C HIS A 135 -13.47 11.32 0.62
N THR A 136 -12.51 10.84 1.40
CA THR A 136 -11.17 11.44 1.46
C THR A 136 -10.46 11.36 0.11
N LEU A 137 -10.52 10.21 -0.57
CA LEU A 137 -10.00 10.04 -1.92
C LEU A 137 -10.64 11.05 -2.89
N ALA A 138 -11.97 11.13 -2.90
CA ALA A 138 -12.72 12.00 -3.81
C ALA A 138 -12.48 13.51 -3.56
N THR A 139 -12.13 13.90 -2.34
CA THR A 139 -11.96 15.32 -1.96
C THR A 139 -10.50 15.79 -1.98
N THR A 140 -9.53 14.88 -1.84
CA THR A 140 -8.12 15.25 -1.70
C THR A 140 -7.27 14.91 -2.93
N ALA A 141 -7.67 13.92 -3.75
CA ALA A 141 -7.02 13.59 -5.02
C ALA A 141 -7.67 14.31 -6.22
N LYS A 142 -6.91 14.40 -7.30
CA LYS A 142 -7.33 14.89 -8.61
C LYS A 142 -6.84 13.92 -9.69
N PRO A 143 -7.50 13.86 -10.87
CA PRO A 143 -7.04 13.02 -11.99
C PRO A 143 -5.65 13.38 -12.56
N THR A 144 -5.02 14.44 -12.06
CA THR A 144 -3.67 14.87 -12.45
C THR A 144 -2.62 14.52 -11.40
N ASP A 145 -3.03 14.05 -10.22
CA ASP A 145 -2.12 13.53 -9.20
C ASP A 145 -1.70 12.11 -9.56
N PHE A 146 -0.55 11.67 -9.04
CA PHE A 146 -0.13 10.28 -9.03
C PHE A 146 -0.57 9.64 -7.71
N VAL A 147 -1.48 8.68 -7.77
CA VAL A 147 -2.11 8.11 -6.57
C VAL A 147 -1.80 6.63 -6.40
N VAL A 148 -1.29 6.31 -5.22
CA VAL A 148 -1.02 4.94 -4.77
C VAL A 148 -1.98 4.61 -3.64
N LEU A 149 -2.61 3.44 -3.70
CA LEU A 149 -3.52 2.94 -2.69
C LEU A 149 -3.04 1.55 -2.24
N LYS A 150 -2.88 1.35 -0.93
CA LYS A 150 -2.71 0.04 -0.31
C LYS A 150 -3.95 -0.29 0.52
N VAL A 151 -4.49 -1.49 0.32
CA VAL A 151 -5.70 -2.00 0.94
C VAL A 151 -5.38 -3.34 1.58
N ASP A 152 -5.24 -3.31 2.91
CA ASP A 152 -5.04 -4.48 3.78
C ASP A 152 -5.48 -4.03 5.17
N ILE A 153 -6.69 -4.39 5.56
CA ILE A 153 -7.37 -3.92 6.76
C ILE A 153 -7.62 -5.12 7.68
N GLU A 154 -6.88 -5.14 8.79
CA GLU A 154 -7.05 -6.11 9.86
C GLU A 154 -8.47 -6.10 10.47
N GLY A 155 -9.16 -7.25 10.53
CA GLY A 155 -10.47 -7.37 11.19
C GLY A 155 -11.13 -8.74 11.14
N GLN A 156 -11.92 -9.12 12.17
CA GLN A 156 -12.45 -10.49 12.31
C GLN A 156 -13.53 -10.92 11.28
N LYS A 157 -13.86 -10.11 10.26
CA LYS A 157 -15.02 -10.34 9.37
C LYS A 157 -14.84 -9.90 7.92
N GLY A 158 -13.67 -10.03 7.32
CA GLY A 158 -13.58 -9.81 5.88
C GLY A 158 -13.28 -8.37 5.45
N GLY A 159 -13.13 -7.45 6.40
CA GLY A 159 -12.93 -6.00 6.18
C GLY A 159 -13.93 -5.39 5.18
N PRO A 160 -13.84 -4.08 4.89
CA PRO A 160 -14.51 -3.50 3.73
C PRO A 160 -13.63 -3.54 2.47
N GLU A 161 -12.51 -4.26 2.47
CA GLU A 161 -11.46 -4.14 1.44
C GLU A 161 -11.98 -4.50 0.06
N LEU A 162 -12.63 -5.67 -0.06
CA LEU A 162 -13.20 -6.12 -1.32
C LEU A 162 -14.32 -5.19 -1.82
N GLU A 163 -15.13 -4.65 -0.91
CA GLU A 163 -16.17 -3.67 -1.24
C GLU A 163 -15.54 -2.38 -1.78
N ILE A 164 -14.55 -1.82 -1.08
CA ILE A 164 -13.83 -0.59 -1.47
C ILE A 164 -13.22 -0.76 -2.87
N VAL A 165 -12.50 -1.85 -3.11
CA VAL A 165 -11.83 -2.08 -4.40
C VAL A 165 -12.87 -2.30 -5.51
N ARG A 166 -13.99 -2.96 -5.22
CA ARG A 166 -15.11 -3.10 -6.18
C ARG A 166 -15.75 -1.75 -6.50
N VAL A 167 -15.99 -0.90 -5.51
CA VAL A 167 -16.53 0.46 -5.73
C VAL A 167 -15.57 1.26 -6.61
N ILE A 168 -14.26 1.26 -6.32
CA ILE A 168 -13.26 1.93 -7.16
C ILE A 168 -13.27 1.38 -8.59
N ALA A 169 -13.38 0.06 -8.79
CA ALA A 169 -13.42 -0.54 -10.12
C ALA A 169 -14.73 -0.24 -10.89
N ASN A 170 -15.83 0.02 -10.18
CA ASN A 170 -17.15 0.22 -10.76
C ASN A 170 -17.50 1.69 -11.01
N GLU A 171 -16.87 2.62 -10.28
CA GLU A 171 -17.16 4.05 -10.34
C GLU A 171 -16.06 4.81 -11.09
N PRO A 172 -16.26 5.21 -12.36
CA PRO A 172 -15.22 5.87 -13.15
C PRO A 172 -14.63 7.13 -12.52
N ASN A 173 -15.45 7.87 -11.75
CA ASN A 173 -14.99 9.05 -11.03
C ASN A 173 -13.95 8.72 -9.95
N LEU A 174 -13.99 7.52 -9.37
CA LEU A 174 -13.02 7.04 -8.40
C LEU A 174 -11.88 6.29 -9.09
N THR A 175 -12.17 5.47 -10.12
CA THR A 175 -11.14 4.77 -10.90
C THR A 175 -10.13 5.74 -11.48
N ASN A 176 -10.59 6.88 -12.01
CA ASN A 176 -9.74 7.91 -12.62
C ASN A 176 -8.88 8.68 -11.61
N LEU A 177 -9.03 8.43 -10.31
CA LEU A 177 -8.21 9.04 -9.25
C LEU A 177 -7.08 8.13 -8.80
N VAL A 178 -7.00 6.87 -9.23
CA VAL A 178 -6.05 5.90 -8.69
C VAL A 178 -5.17 5.35 -9.81
N ASP A 179 -3.84 5.49 -9.68
CA ASP A 179 -2.88 4.96 -10.66
C ASP A 179 -2.41 3.55 -10.29
N GLU A 180 -2.32 3.24 -9.00
CA GLU A 180 -1.73 2.02 -8.50
C GLU A 180 -2.42 1.52 -7.24
N ILE A 181 -2.76 0.23 -7.21
CA ILE A 181 -3.41 -0.44 -6.08
C ILE A 181 -2.58 -1.65 -5.66
N TYR A 182 -2.34 -1.77 -4.36
CA TYR A 182 -1.85 -2.96 -3.67
C TYR A 182 -2.97 -3.49 -2.80
N PHE A 183 -3.44 -4.70 -3.07
CA PHE A 183 -4.63 -5.24 -2.43
C PHE A 183 -4.35 -6.63 -1.88
N GLU A 184 -4.54 -6.80 -0.57
CA GLU A 184 -4.60 -8.11 0.08
C GLU A 184 -5.95 -8.76 -0.26
N TYR A 185 -6.00 -9.47 -1.40
CA TYR A 185 -7.19 -10.20 -1.75
C TYR A 185 -7.16 -11.55 -1.05
N HIS A 186 -8.08 -11.74 -0.13
CA HIS A 186 -8.22 -13.01 0.57
C HIS A 186 -9.28 -13.91 -0.07
N PHE A 187 -8.97 -15.21 -0.16
CA PHE A 187 -9.85 -16.22 -0.76
C PHE A 187 -9.53 -17.60 -0.18
N PHE A 188 -10.45 -18.56 -0.37
CA PHE A 188 -10.17 -19.98 -0.15
C PHE A 188 -9.77 -20.64 -1.46
N PHE A 189 -8.69 -21.44 -1.43
CA PHE A 189 -8.29 -22.26 -2.56
C PHE A 189 -7.76 -23.61 -2.08
N ASP A 190 -8.35 -24.69 -2.59
CA ASP A 190 -7.92 -26.07 -2.32
C ASP A 190 -7.75 -26.42 -0.82
N GLY A 191 -8.72 -26.00 -0.01
CA GLY A 191 -8.69 -26.22 1.45
C GLY A 191 -7.72 -25.32 2.22
N LEU A 192 -6.97 -24.45 1.54
CA LEU A 192 -6.11 -23.44 2.13
C LEU A 192 -6.84 -22.10 2.26
N ASP A 193 -6.63 -21.46 3.41
CA ASP A 193 -7.14 -20.14 3.74
C ASP A 193 -6.05 -19.10 3.49
N PHE A 194 -6.33 -18.15 2.60
CA PHE A 194 -5.44 -17.02 2.34
C PHE A 194 -6.00 -15.76 3.02
N GLY A 195 -5.91 -15.69 4.35
CA GLY A 195 -6.02 -14.45 5.13
C GLY A 195 -7.31 -14.22 5.92
N TRP A 196 -8.28 -15.14 5.92
CA TRP A 196 -9.57 -14.97 6.60
C TRP A 196 -9.94 -16.18 7.47
N HIS A 197 -9.17 -16.42 8.54
CA HIS A 197 -9.34 -17.54 9.47
C HIS A 197 -10.73 -17.69 10.11
N GLN A 198 -11.66 -16.75 9.92
CA GLN A 198 -13.01 -16.76 10.50
C GLN A 198 -14.14 -16.18 9.62
N VAL A 199 -14.00 -16.17 8.29
CA VAL A 199 -15.05 -15.61 7.42
C VAL A 199 -15.96 -16.70 6.83
N ASP A 200 -17.24 -16.36 6.66
CA ASP A 200 -18.22 -17.22 6.00
C ASP A 200 -17.75 -17.53 4.58
N LYS A 201 -17.38 -18.80 4.34
CA LYS A 201 -16.89 -19.28 3.03
C LYS A 201 -17.85 -18.97 1.87
N ALA A 202 -19.15 -18.84 2.15
CA ALA A 202 -20.14 -18.50 1.13
C ALA A 202 -20.09 -17.02 0.70
N LYS A 203 -19.41 -16.17 1.47
CA LYS A 203 -19.23 -14.72 1.19
C LYS A 203 -17.86 -14.37 0.64
N MET A 204 -16.96 -15.36 0.53
CA MET A 204 -15.61 -15.14 0.05
C MET A 204 -15.55 -15.18 -1.47
N GLY A 205 -14.69 -14.33 -2.04
CA GLY A 205 -14.37 -14.38 -3.45
C GLY A 205 -13.57 -15.64 -3.79
N THR A 206 -13.64 -16.04 -5.05
CA THR A 206 -12.82 -17.10 -5.64
C THR A 206 -11.53 -16.54 -6.23
N VAL A 207 -10.60 -17.42 -6.61
CA VAL A 207 -9.44 -17.04 -7.43
C VAL A 207 -9.88 -16.36 -8.73
N ASP A 208 -10.95 -16.85 -9.37
CA ASP A 208 -11.49 -16.26 -10.59
C ASP A 208 -12.04 -14.86 -10.33
N ASP A 209 -12.73 -14.63 -9.21
CA ASP A 209 -13.21 -13.30 -8.80
C ASP A 209 -12.04 -12.33 -8.57
N ALA A 210 -10.97 -12.80 -7.94
CA ALA A 210 -9.76 -12.02 -7.73
C ALA A 210 -9.10 -11.64 -9.05
N LEU A 211 -8.88 -12.61 -9.95
CA LEU A 211 -8.30 -12.36 -11.27
C LEU A 211 -9.17 -11.44 -12.13
N ALA A 212 -10.49 -11.62 -12.11
CA ALA A 212 -11.44 -10.78 -12.84
C ALA A 212 -11.43 -9.33 -12.35
N LEU A 213 -11.43 -9.11 -11.03
CA LEU A 213 -11.36 -7.77 -10.45
C LEU A 213 -10.04 -7.08 -10.80
N MET A 214 -8.92 -7.78 -10.64
CA MET A 214 -7.60 -7.22 -10.96
C MET A 214 -7.46 -6.94 -12.46
N TYR A 215 -8.00 -7.79 -13.33
CA TYR A 215 -8.07 -7.56 -14.78
C TYR A 215 -8.90 -6.32 -15.11
N LYS A 216 -10.07 -6.17 -14.49
CA LYS A 216 -10.95 -5.01 -14.69
C LYS A 216 -10.23 -3.70 -14.35
N LEU A 217 -9.58 -3.61 -13.19
CA LEU A 217 -8.79 -2.44 -12.81
C LEU A 217 -7.69 -2.12 -13.83
N ARG A 218 -6.94 -3.13 -14.28
CA ARG A 218 -5.87 -2.95 -15.27
C ARG A 218 -6.39 -2.53 -16.64
N SER A 219 -7.54 -3.03 -17.08
CA SER A 219 -8.14 -2.61 -18.35
C SER A 219 -8.61 -1.15 -18.32
N GLN A 220 -8.84 -0.59 -17.13
CA GLN A 220 -9.16 0.82 -16.90
C GLN A 220 -7.91 1.68 -16.65
N GLY A 221 -6.70 1.12 -16.70
CA GLY A 221 -5.44 1.84 -16.55
C GLY A 221 -4.86 1.85 -15.14
N VAL A 222 -5.51 1.21 -14.16
CA VAL A 222 -4.99 1.09 -12.79
C VAL A 222 -3.99 -0.05 -12.70
N ARG A 223 -2.76 0.22 -12.28
CA ARG A 223 -1.77 -0.84 -12.00
C ARG A 223 -2.14 -1.55 -10.71
N SER A 224 -2.77 -2.70 -10.80
CA SER A 224 -3.18 -3.48 -9.63
C SER A 224 -2.20 -4.59 -9.31
N HIS A 225 -1.87 -4.74 -8.02
CA HIS A 225 -0.92 -5.71 -7.48
C HIS A 225 -1.57 -6.46 -6.31
N PHE A 226 -1.36 -7.78 -6.23
CA PHE A 226 -1.65 -8.49 -5.00
C PHE A 226 -0.61 -8.10 -3.95
N TRP A 227 -1.08 -7.85 -2.74
CA TRP A 227 -0.30 -7.67 -1.53
C TRP A 227 -0.45 -8.92 -0.66
N VAL A 228 0.65 -9.38 -0.07
CA VAL A 228 0.76 -10.63 0.71
C VAL A 228 1.77 -10.45 1.83
#